data_AF-D8QQA5-F1
#
_entry.id   AF-D8QQA5-F1
#
_cell.length_a   1.000
_cell.length_b   1.000
_cell.length_c   1.000
_cell.angle_alpha   90.00
_cell.angle_beta   90.00
_cell.angle_gamma   90.00
#
_symmetry.space_group_name_H-M   'P 1'
#
loop_
_entity.id
_entity.type
_entity.pdbx_description
1 polymer ?
#
loop_
_entity_poly.entity_id
_entity_poly.type
_entity_poly.pdbx_seq_one_letter_code
_entity_poly.pdbx_strand_id
1 'polypeptide(L)' 'GRTSYVGQTAWVQSGMIENNVCFGSPMDRSKYDRVLEMCQLKRDLEVLPFGDQTEIGERDI' A
#
# COMPACT_ATOMS: atom_id res chain seq x y z
N GLY A 1 -4.46 -16.77 18.09
CA GLY A 1 -5.19 -15.91 17.12
C GLY A 1 -4.19 -15.03 16.40
N ARG A 2 -4.56 -14.46 15.25
CA ARG A 2 -3.78 -13.44 14.54
C ARG A 2 -4.38 -12.06 14.85
N THR A 3 -3.53 -11.06 15.04
CA THR A 3 -3.94 -9.67 15.34
C THR A 3 -3.29 -8.73 14.32
N SER A 4 -4.05 -7.73 13.88
CA SER A 4 -3.58 -6.63 13.03
C SER A 4 -3.76 -5.31 13.78
N TYR A 5 -2.87 -4.34 13.56
CA TYR A 5 -2.86 -3.06 14.27
C TYR A 5 -2.78 -1.89 13.26
N VAL A 6 -3.52 -0.82 13.55
CA VAL A 6 -3.49 0.45 12.82
C VAL A 6 -3.33 1.57 13.85
N GLY A 7 -2.25 2.34 13.73
CA GLY A 7 -1.95 3.44 14.66
C GLY A 7 -2.71 4.73 14.35
N GLN A 8 -2.68 5.68 15.28
CA GLN A 8 -3.22 7.03 15.06
C GLN A 8 -2.44 7.81 14.01
N THR A 9 -1.12 7.68 14.02
CA THR A 9 -0.22 8.23 13.01
C THR A 9 0.08 7.14 11.98
N ALA A 10 -0.18 7.44 10.70
CA ALA A 10 0.16 6.53 9.61
C ALA A 10 1.69 6.39 9.53
N TRP A 11 2.15 5.15 9.43
CA TRP A 11 3.54 4.82 9.18
C TRP A 11 3.63 4.03 7.88
N VAL A 12 4.51 4.47 6.98
CA VAL A 12 4.72 3.91 5.64
C VAL A 12 6.22 3.76 5.43
N GLN A 13 6.64 2.63 4.88
CA GLN A 13 8.06 2.34 4.62
C GLN A 13 8.50 2.96 3.29
N SER A 14 9.78 3.33 3.22
CA SER A 14 10.41 3.69 1.95
C SER A 14 10.39 2.51 0.99
N GLY A 15 10.13 2.78 -0.29
CA GLY A 15 10.00 1.78 -1.35
C GLY A 15 8.65 1.84 -2.06
N MET A 16 8.34 0.82 -2.86
CA MET A 16 7.12 0.80 -3.68
C MET A 16 5.84 0.80 -2.83
N ILE A 17 4.79 1.48 -3.30
CA ILE A 17 3.45 1.42 -2.70
C ILE A 17 2.95 -0.03 -2.65
N GLU A 18 3.12 -0.79 -3.73
CA GLU A 18 2.75 -2.20 -3.80
C GLU A 18 3.36 -3.03 -2.65
N ASN A 19 4.63 -2.81 -2.35
CA ASN A 19 5.33 -3.50 -1.26
C ASN A 19 4.79 -3.11 0.11
N ASN A 20 4.40 -1.85 0.31
CA ASN A 20 3.79 -1.39 1.55
C ASN A 20 2.41 -2.02 1.79
N VAL A 21 1.62 -2.22 0.73
CA VAL A 21 0.31 -2.89 0.81
C VAL A 21 0.46 -4.39 1.07
N CYS A 22 1.42 -5.06 0.42
CA CYS A 22 1.66 -6.49 0.61
C CYS A 22 2.38 -6.81 1.94
N PHE A 23 3.20 -5.89 2.43
CA PHE A 23 3.93 -5.97 3.70
C PHE A 23 4.62 -7.33 3.93
N GLY A 24 5.45 -7.74 2.96
CA GLY A 24 6.18 -9.01 2.98
C GLY A 24 5.38 -10.26 2.63
N SER A 25 4.06 -10.13 2.38
CA SER A 25 3.25 -11.21 1.83
C SER A 25 3.57 -11.43 0.34
N PRO A 26 3.52 -12.67 -0.17
CA PRO A 26 3.64 -12.92 -1.60
C PRO A 26 2.49 -12.22 -2.36
N MET A 27 2.81 -11.70 -3.55
CA MET A 27 1.83 -11.04 -4.40
C MET A 27 0.75 -12.02 -4.87
N ASP A 28 -0.51 -11.70 -4.55
CA ASP A 28 -1.71 -12.29 -5.14
C ASP A 28 -2.49 -11.17 -5.81
N ARG A 29 -2.42 -11.11 -7.14
CA ARG A 29 -3.00 -10.00 -7.91
C ARG A 29 -4.51 -9.86 -7.70
N SER A 30 -5.23 -10.97 -7.58
CA SER A 30 -6.69 -10.94 -7.40
C SER A 30 -7.07 -10.38 -6.03
N LYS A 31 -6.35 -10.79 -4.99
CA LYS A 31 -6.54 -10.26 -3.63
C LYS A 31 -6.13 -8.79 -3.55
N TYR A 32 -4.99 -8.46 -4.15
CA TYR A 32 -4.44 -7.11 -4.17
C TYR A 32 -5.41 -6.12 -4.84
N ASP A 33 -5.86 -6.41 -6.06
CA ASP A 33 -6.79 -5.55 -6.80
C ASP A 33 -8.13 -5.38 -6.05
N ARG A 34 -8.60 -6.44 -5.37
CA ARG A 34 -9.79 -6.38 -4.51
C ARG A 34 -9.57 -5.49 -3.28
N VAL A 35 -8.42 -5.57 -2.63
CA VAL A 35 -8.10 -4.70 -1.48
C VAL A 35 -8.03 -3.23 -1.92
N LEU A 36 -7.37 -2.95 -3.04
CA LEU A 36 -7.30 -1.58 -3.58
C LEU A 36 -8.70 -1.02 -3.90
N GLU A 37 -9.60 -1.85 -4.41
CA GLU A 37 -10.98 -1.44 -4.67
C GLU A 37 -11.78 -1.17 -3.39
N MET A 38 -11.69 -2.08 -2.40
CA MET A 38 -12.38 -1.95 -1.12
C MET A 38 -11.87 -0.75 -0.30
N CYS A 39 -10.58 -0.41 -0.44
CA CYS A 39 -9.97 0.75 0.19
C CYS A 39 -10.10 2.04 -0.64
N GLN A 40 -10.77 1.98 -1.80
CA GLN A 40 -10.95 3.09 -2.74
C GLN A 40 -9.65 3.70 -3.28
N LEU A 41 -8.54 2.98 -3.20
CA LEU A 41 -7.20 3.46 -3.57
C LEU A 41 -6.96 3.53 -5.08
N LYS A 42 -7.76 2.84 -5.91
CA LYS A 42 -7.53 2.78 -7.37
C LYS A 42 -7.41 4.18 -8.00
N ARG A 43 -8.31 5.09 -7.63
CA ARG A 43 -8.34 6.46 -8.17
C ARG A 43 -7.17 7.32 -7.69
N ASP A 44 -6.73 7.10 -6.46
CA ASP A 44 -5.56 7.78 -5.89
C ASP A 44 -4.26 7.28 -6.51
N LEU A 45 -4.20 6.00 -6.90
CA LEU A 45 -3.05 5.45 -7.62
C LEU A 45 -3.01 5.96 -9.06
N GLU A 46 -4.14 6.11 -9.74
CA GLU A 46 -4.22 6.62 -11.12
C GLU A 46 -3.62 8.02 -11.31
N VAL A 47 -3.61 8.86 -10.27
CA VAL A 47 -2.99 10.19 -10.36
C VAL A 47 -1.47 10.17 -10.24
N LEU A 48 -0.88 9.05 -9.79
CA LEU A 48 0.56 8.89 -9.67
C LEU A 48 1.17 8.48 -11.02
N PRO A 49 2.31 9.05 -11.44
CA PRO A 49 2.93 8.76 -12.73
C PRO A 49 3.21 7.28 -13.00
N PHE A 50 3.48 6.50 -11.95
CA PHE A 50 3.77 5.06 -12.02
C PHE A 50 2.75 4.21 -11.27
N GLY A 51 1.59 4.77 -10.91
CA GLY A 51 0.56 4.03 -10.16
C GLY A 51 1.08 3.49 -8.83
N ASP A 52 0.80 2.21 -8.57
CA ASP A 52 1.28 1.45 -7.41
C ASP A 52 2.78 1.07 -7.45
N GLN A 53 3.43 1.24 -8.60
CA GLN A 53 4.88 1.12 -8.76
C GLN A 53 5.60 2.45 -8.49
N THR A 54 4.89 3.45 -7.94
CA THR A 54 5.52 4.68 -7.47
C THR A 54 6.31 4.41 -6.19
N GLU A 55 7.55 4.86 -6.17
CA GLU A 55 8.42 4.79 -5.00
C GLU A 55 8.06 5.88 -3.98
N ILE A 56 7.84 5.48 -2.74
CA ILE A 56 7.68 6.36 -1.59
C ILE A 56 9.07 6.58 -0.98
N GLY A 57 9.52 7.83 -0.94
CA GLY A 57 10.74 8.21 -0.23
C GLY A 57 10.56 8.25 1.29
N GLU A 58 11.64 8.45 2.03
CA GLU A 58 11.56 8.64 3.48
C GLU A 58 10.69 9.87 3.81
N ARG A 59 9.65 9.65 4.65
CA ARG A 59 9.02 10.75 5.38
C ARG A 59 9.67 10.81 6.76
N ASP A 60 10.29 11.95 7.06
CA ASP A 60 10.59 12.31 8.44
C ASP A 60 9.27 12.34 9.24
N ILE A 61 9.28 11.63 10.36
CA ILE A 61 8.14 11.42 11.27
C ILE A 61 7.82 12.69 12.06
#